data_AF-A0A379EFD0-F1
#
_entry.id   AF-A0A379EFD0-F1
#
_cell.length_a   1.000
_cell.length_b   1.000
_cell.length_c   1.000
_cell.angle_alpha   90.00
_cell.angle_beta   90.00
_cell.angle_gamma   90.00
#
_symmetry.space_group_name_H-M   'P 1'
#
loop_
_entity.id
_entity.type
_entity.pdbx_description
1 polymer ?
#
loop_
_entity_poly.entity_id
_entity_poly.type
_entity_poly.pdbx_seq_one_letter_code
_entity_poly.pdbx_strand_id
1 'polypeptide(L)'
;MELTQLQISEIISNYTSSSEGFVTLQSLIMNSLMFHERELFVNENTGEQCNGFRSRRWYSHGFEFSLRIPRSRSGNFYPVLLGLIRNESEERARLFNLLYTKGLTTEQIGDISECVYGRSYSKQQVSYLANSCRDDVEQWLCRGLSSHYLAVYIDATFISTRRDRQVSKEAYYTILGVLEDGSREVLSVVNHPTEGALCWKDELDTLKERGVKEIDLVISDALTGIENAVCAAFPCAAHQFCVAHLKRQVINSVAHKDKPSIASELSEVFRMEDNSGDSLWGYEHFLTFVGRWEKKYPTLKKYKAERNMAYFTYMDFPKEVQRCIYTTNWIERLNRKYKRTINMRTSMPSAQAVILLLGSVAMEETKSAYKRKIYQFKSWEKIKKNGNNKDKREE
;
A
#
# COMPACT_ATOMS: atom_id res chain seq x y z
N MET A 1 62.28 1.88 16.31
CA MET A 1 62.26 1.21 17.61
C MET A 1 61.22 0.11 17.51
N GLU A 2 61.64 -1.15 17.53
CA GLU A 2 60.69 -2.27 17.55
C GLU A 2 60.22 -2.46 19.00
N LEU A 3 58.93 -2.24 19.23
CA LEU A 3 58.32 -2.50 20.53
C LEU A 3 58.14 -4.01 20.69
N THR A 4 58.45 -4.54 21.87
CA THR A 4 58.16 -5.93 22.19
C THR A 4 56.65 -6.14 22.32
N GLN A 5 56.17 -7.38 22.13
CA GLN A 5 54.75 -7.70 22.26
C GLN A 5 54.19 -7.34 23.65
N LEU A 6 55.00 -7.48 24.71
CA LEU A 6 54.64 -7.06 26.07
C LEU A 6 54.44 -5.55 26.17
N GLN A 7 55.35 -4.76 25.59
CA GLN A 7 55.22 -3.30 25.57
C GLN A 7 53.99 -2.84 24.78
N ILE A 8 53.68 -3.49 23.65
CA ILE A 8 52.47 -3.19 22.86
C ILE A 8 51.21 -3.51 23.69
N SER A 9 51.19 -4.66 24.36
CA SER A 9 50.06 -5.08 25.21
C SER A 9 49.84 -4.12 26.37
N GLU A 10 50.91 -3.68 27.03
CA GLU A 10 50.86 -2.72 28.14
C GLU A 10 50.34 -1.36 27.68
N ILE A 11 50.81 -0.85 26.53
CA ILE A 11 50.31 0.39 25.93
C ILE A 11 48.81 0.28 25.62
N ILE A 12 48.37 -0.82 24.98
CA ILE A 12 46.95 -1.04 24.67
C ILE A 12 46.12 -1.07 25.96
N SER A 13 46.58 -1.81 26.98
CA SER A 13 45.91 -1.92 28.27
C SER A 13 45.73 -0.55 28.94
N ASN A 14 46.77 0.27 28.91
CA ASN A 14 46.74 1.64 29.44
C ASN A 14 45.70 2.51 28.72
N TYR A 15 45.62 2.45 27.38
CA TYR A 15 44.57 3.17 26.64
C TYR A 15 43.16 2.66 26.95
N THR A 16 42.97 1.36 27.12
CA THR A 16 41.63 0.78 27.39
C THR A 16 41.13 0.97 28.83
N SER A 17 41.94 1.56 29.71
CA SER A 17 41.56 1.81 31.11
C SER A 17 40.49 2.89 31.31
N SER A 18 40.20 3.68 30.28
CA SER A 18 39.17 4.73 30.27
C SER A 18 38.36 4.70 28.98
N SER A 19 37.14 5.26 29.03
CA SER A 19 36.28 5.41 27.85
C SER A 19 36.93 6.29 26.77
N GLU A 20 37.59 7.38 27.16
CA GLU A 20 38.27 8.29 26.24
C GLU A 20 39.49 7.62 25.57
N GLY A 21 40.29 6.89 26.35
CA GLY A 21 41.42 6.15 25.83
C GLY A 21 41.00 5.01 24.90
N PHE A 22 39.90 4.32 25.21
CA PHE A 22 39.29 3.32 24.33
C PHE A 22 38.88 3.93 22.98
N VAL A 23 38.14 5.05 22.99
CA VAL A 23 37.72 5.76 21.76
C VAL A 23 38.92 6.22 20.94
N THR A 24 39.95 6.73 21.60
CA THR A 24 41.20 7.18 20.96
C THR A 24 41.91 6.04 20.27
N LEU A 25 42.13 4.92 20.99
CA LEU A 25 42.78 3.74 20.44
C LEU A 25 42.01 3.18 19.25
N GLN A 26 40.69 3.05 19.37
CA GLN A 26 39.87 2.52 18.29
C GLN A 26 39.88 3.44 17.06
N SER A 27 39.83 4.76 17.26
CA SER A 27 39.95 5.74 16.15
C SER A 27 41.31 5.64 15.45
N LEU A 28 42.40 5.45 16.20
CA LEU A 28 43.74 5.27 15.64
C LEU A 28 43.83 3.99 14.80
N ILE A 29 43.30 2.88 15.32
CA ILE A 29 43.27 1.59 14.59
C ILE A 29 42.47 1.74 13.29
N MET A 30 41.25 2.27 13.36
CA MET A 30 40.40 2.48 12.18
C MET A 30 41.07 3.37 11.13
N ASN A 31 41.68 4.48 11.55
CA ASN A 31 42.39 5.39 10.65
C ASN A 31 43.61 4.73 10.01
N SER A 32 44.37 3.95 10.77
CA SER A 32 45.53 3.20 10.28
C SER A 32 45.14 2.15 9.25
N LEU A 33 44.09 1.36 9.53
CA LEU A 33 43.56 0.35 8.60
C LEU A 33 43.11 0.98 7.28
N MET A 34 42.28 2.03 7.34
CA MET A 34 41.82 2.72 6.13
C MET A 34 43.00 3.33 5.34
N PHE A 35 44.00 3.89 6.03
CA PHE A 35 45.20 4.43 5.38
C PHE A 35 45.97 3.34 4.64
N HIS A 36 46.19 2.20 5.29
CA HIS A 36 46.91 1.09 4.69
C HIS A 36 46.15 0.50 3.49
N GLU A 37 44.82 0.37 3.57
CA GLU A 37 43.98 -0.01 2.43
C GLU A 37 44.19 0.92 1.22
N ARG A 38 44.32 2.24 1.45
CA ARG A 38 44.60 3.19 0.36
C ARG A 38 45.97 2.95 -0.26
N GLU A 39 47.00 2.71 0.56
CA GLU A 39 48.35 2.44 0.05
C GLU A 39 48.38 1.19 -0.83
N LEU A 40 47.71 0.12 -0.40
CA LEU A 40 47.55 -1.08 -1.20
C LEU A 40 46.85 -0.77 -2.54
N PHE A 41 45.74 -0.03 -2.51
CA PHE A 41 45.02 0.37 -3.72
C PHE A 41 45.90 1.17 -4.69
N VAL A 42 46.67 2.16 -4.20
CA VAL A 42 47.55 2.97 -5.05
C VAL A 42 48.69 2.14 -5.65
N ASN A 43 49.25 1.21 -4.87
CA ASN A 43 50.32 0.34 -5.35
C ASN A 43 49.84 -0.65 -6.43
N GLU A 44 48.59 -1.10 -6.35
CA GLU A 44 47.99 -2.01 -7.35
C GLU A 44 47.55 -1.29 -8.64
N ASN A 45 47.28 0.02 -8.58
CA ASN A 45 46.72 0.79 -9.70
C ASN A 45 47.74 1.78 -10.29
N THR A 46 48.32 1.41 -11.43
CA THR A 46 49.30 2.26 -12.14
C THR A 46 48.69 3.62 -12.55
N GLY A 47 49.38 4.70 -12.19
CA GLY A 47 48.94 6.07 -12.46
C GLY A 47 48.02 6.69 -11.40
N GLU A 48 47.63 5.93 -10.37
CA GLU A 48 46.86 6.46 -9.25
C GLU A 48 47.74 7.26 -8.27
N GLN A 49 47.16 8.26 -7.61
CA GLN A 49 47.86 9.08 -6.62
C GLN A 49 47.01 9.31 -5.37
N CYS A 50 47.65 9.64 -4.26
CA CYS A 50 46.97 10.02 -3.02
C CYS A 50 46.43 11.47 -3.10
N ASN A 51 45.29 11.73 -2.46
CA ASN A 51 44.67 13.07 -2.39
C ASN A 51 44.25 13.45 -0.96
N GLY A 52 45.20 13.31 -0.03
CA GLY A 52 45.02 13.68 1.37
C GLY A 52 43.89 12.92 2.07
N PHE A 53 43.24 13.59 3.02
CA PHE A 53 42.22 13.01 3.88
C PHE A 53 41.01 13.94 3.99
N ARG A 54 39.84 13.37 4.25
CA ARG A 54 38.66 14.10 4.72
C ARG A 54 38.29 13.67 6.14
N SER A 55 37.90 14.61 6.98
CA SER A 55 37.43 14.30 8.33
C SER A 55 35.98 13.84 8.30
N ARG A 56 35.65 12.82 9.10
CA ARG A 56 34.27 12.38 9.34
C ARG A 56 34.13 11.96 10.80
N ARG A 57 33.00 12.35 11.40
CA ARG A 57 32.60 11.82 12.71
C ARG A 57 31.69 10.63 12.53
N TRP A 58 31.94 9.58 13.29
CA TRP A 58 31.11 8.37 13.31
C TRP A 58 30.66 8.11 14.75
N TYR A 59 29.37 7.84 14.91
CA TYR A 59 28.76 7.58 16.20
C TYR A 59 28.29 6.13 16.24
N SER A 60 28.68 5.39 17.28
CA SER A 60 28.23 4.02 17.49
C SER A 60 28.24 3.68 18.99
N HIS A 61 27.15 3.10 19.48
CA HIS A 61 27.02 2.63 20.88
C HIS A 61 27.38 3.68 21.95
N GLY A 62 26.99 4.94 21.71
CA GLY A 62 27.30 6.05 22.63
C GLY A 62 28.72 6.63 22.52
N PHE A 63 29.57 6.09 21.65
CA PHE A 63 30.90 6.61 21.38
C PHE A 63 30.95 7.46 20.10
N GLU A 64 31.77 8.52 20.12
CA GLU A 64 32.06 9.38 18.96
C GLU A 64 33.50 9.16 18.49
N PHE A 65 33.67 8.65 17.27
CA PHE A 65 34.96 8.39 16.65
C PHE A 65 35.31 9.47 15.62
N SER A 66 36.52 10.01 15.71
CA SER A 66 37.04 10.98 14.75
C SER A 66 37.88 10.28 13.68
N LEU A 67 37.29 10.14 12.49
CA LEU A 67 37.88 9.43 11.37
C LEU A 67 38.54 10.37 10.36
N ARG A 68 39.73 10.00 9.90
CA ARG A 68 40.48 10.64 8.82
C ARG A 68 40.45 9.72 7.61
N ILE A 69 39.44 9.92 6.76
CA ILE A 69 39.18 9.06 5.60
C ILE A 69 40.21 9.39 4.50
N PRO A 70 41.04 8.43 4.09
CA PRO A 70 41.99 8.62 2.99
C PRO A 70 41.27 8.73 1.64
N ARG A 71 41.85 9.49 0.70
CA ARG A 71 41.33 9.65 -0.66
C ARG A 71 42.39 9.34 -1.71
N SER A 72 41.97 8.78 -2.84
CA SER A 72 42.75 8.75 -4.08
C SER A 72 42.46 10.00 -4.94
N ARG A 73 43.31 10.27 -5.92
CA ARG A 73 43.20 11.44 -6.82
C ARG A 73 42.09 11.25 -7.84
N SER A 74 41.88 10.02 -8.31
CA SER A 74 40.75 9.65 -9.16
C SER A 74 39.41 9.66 -8.43
N GLY A 75 39.41 9.44 -7.11
CA GLY A 75 38.20 9.22 -6.31
C GLY A 75 37.69 7.76 -6.31
N ASN A 76 38.39 6.83 -6.98
CA ASN A 76 37.98 5.43 -7.11
C ASN A 76 38.29 4.56 -5.88
N PHE A 77 38.98 5.09 -4.88
CA PHE A 77 39.26 4.38 -3.63
C PHE A 77 38.14 4.61 -2.59
N TYR A 78 37.59 3.52 -2.05
CA TYR A 78 36.61 3.56 -0.96
C TYR A 78 36.96 2.53 0.12
N PRO A 79 37.29 2.97 1.36
CA PRO A 79 37.68 2.06 2.43
C PRO A 79 36.61 1.04 2.81
N VAL A 80 37.02 -0.18 3.16
CA VAL A 80 36.12 -1.28 3.55
C VAL A 80 35.29 -0.90 4.77
N LEU A 81 35.92 -0.26 5.77
CA LEU A 81 35.24 0.22 6.98
C LEU A 81 34.09 1.18 6.66
N LEU A 82 34.25 2.06 5.67
CA LEU A 82 33.15 2.95 5.25
C LEU A 82 32.06 2.20 4.49
N GLY A 83 32.38 1.07 3.87
CA GLY A 83 31.41 0.14 3.31
C GLY A 83 30.53 -0.46 4.40
N LEU A 84 31.15 -0.95 5.48
CA LEU A 84 30.44 -1.49 6.64
C LEU A 84 29.54 -0.44 7.30
N ILE A 85 30.05 0.77 7.56
CA ILE A 85 29.28 1.88 8.15
C ILE A 85 28.12 2.31 7.23
N ARG A 86 28.33 2.27 5.91
CA ARG A 86 27.28 2.57 4.93
C ARG A 86 26.20 1.50 4.94
N ASN A 87 26.56 0.22 4.92
CA ASN A 87 25.62 -0.89 5.00
C ASN A 87 24.75 -0.80 6.26
N GLU A 88 25.35 -0.51 7.42
CA GLU A 88 24.62 -0.29 8.67
C GLU A 88 23.61 0.88 8.54
N SER A 89 23.99 1.95 7.84
CA SER A 89 23.10 3.09 7.61
C SER A 89 21.94 2.77 6.66
N GLU A 90 22.18 1.96 5.64
CA GLU A 90 21.15 1.46 4.71
C GLU A 90 20.20 0.48 5.41
N GLU A 91 20.72 -0.43 6.25
CA GLU A 91 19.93 -1.33 7.08
C GLU A 91 19.03 -0.56 8.05
N ARG A 92 19.56 0.48 8.71
CA ARG A 92 18.77 1.35 9.58
C ARG A 92 17.69 2.10 8.82
N ALA A 93 17.97 2.61 7.62
CA ALA A 93 16.97 3.26 6.78
C ALA A 93 15.84 2.29 6.41
N ARG A 94 16.18 1.05 6.03
CA ARG A 94 15.21 -0.03 5.77
C ARG A 94 14.37 -0.34 7.01
N LEU A 95 14.98 -0.43 8.19
CA LEU A 95 14.25 -0.65 9.44
C LEU A 95 13.28 0.50 9.73
N PHE A 96 13.73 1.75 9.60
CA PHE A 96 12.88 2.92 9.86
C PHE A 96 11.70 2.98 8.89
N ASN A 97 11.94 2.69 7.60
CA ASN A 97 10.87 2.55 6.62
C ASN A 97 9.89 1.43 7.00
N LEU A 98 10.39 0.25 7.40
CA LEU A 98 9.54 -0.85 7.83
C LEU A 98 8.68 -0.47 9.04
N LEU A 99 9.27 0.12 10.08
CA LEU A 99 8.53 0.56 11.27
C LEU A 99 7.46 1.61 10.90
N TYR A 100 7.82 2.55 10.03
CA TYR A 100 6.90 3.59 9.55
C TYR A 100 5.73 2.98 8.76
N THR A 101 5.99 2.11 7.78
CA THR A 101 4.94 1.46 6.99
C THR A 101 4.07 0.51 7.81
N LYS A 102 4.61 -0.07 8.91
CA LYS A 102 3.86 -0.85 9.89
C LYS A 102 3.00 -0.02 10.86
N GLY A 103 3.11 1.31 10.80
CA GLY A 103 2.19 2.22 11.47
C GLY A 103 2.80 3.10 12.55
N LEU A 104 4.07 2.90 12.92
CA LEU A 104 4.67 3.63 14.04
C LEU A 104 4.84 5.12 13.70
N THR A 105 4.64 5.98 14.70
CA THR A 105 4.86 7.42 14.55
C THR A 105 6.36 7.72 14.45
N THR A 106 6.72 8.88 13.90
CA THR A 106 8.14 9.30 13.84
C THR A 106 8.77 9.45 15.23
N GLU A 107 7.94 9.69 16.24
CA GLU A 107 8.36 9.78 17.65
C GLU A 107 8.68 8.39 18.20
N GLN A 108 7.77 7.43 18.06
CA GLN A 108 8.00 6.04 18.49
C GLN A 108 9.21 5.40 17.79
N ILE A 109 9.44 5.71 16.51
CA ILE A 109 10.64 5.25 15.79
C ILE A 109 11.90 5.89 16.36
N GLY A 110 11.83 7.16 16.76
CA GLY A 110 12.91 7.85 17.48
C GLY A 110 13.24 7.15 18.80
N ASP A 111 12.22 6.84 19.61
CA ASP A 111 12.37 6.16 20.90
C ASP A 111 12.97 4.75 20.73
N ILE A 112 12.47 3.98 19.76
CA ILE A 112 13.03 2.65 19.43
C ILE A 112 14.48 2.78 18.97
N SER A 113 14.79 3.79 18.16
CA SER A 113 16.16 4.00 17.70
C SER A 113 17.10 4.38 18.84
N GLU A 114 16.66 5.17 19.81
CA GLU A 114 17.46 5.51 20.97
C GLU A 114 17.72 4.27 21.84
N CYS A 115 16.70 3.44 22.05
CA CYS A 115 16.80 2.19 22.78
C CYS A 115 17.74 1.17 22.09
N VAL A 116 17.61 0.97 20.78
CA VAL A 116 18.35 -0.06 20.04
C VAL A 116 19.76 0.40 19.67
N TYR A 117 19.92 1.67 19.27
CA TYR A 117 21.18 2.19 18.71
C TYR A 117 21.90 3.20 19.62
N GLY A 118 21.33 3.57 20.76
CA GLY A 118 21.90 4.59 21.66
C GLY A 118 21.98 5.98 21.03
N ARG A 119 21.17 6.24 20.00
CA ARG A 119 21.18 7.50 19.24
C ARG A 119 19.77 8.03 19.05
N SER A 120 19.58 9.27 19.47
CA SER A 120 18.37 10.04 19.19
C SER A 120 18.37 10.55 17.75
N TYR A 121 17.21 10.42 17.09
CA TYR A 121 16.95 10.99 15.77
C TYR A 121 15.82 11.99 15.89
N SER A 122 15.98 13.16 15.26
CA SER A 122 14.88 14.12 15.19
C SER A 122 13.74 13.58 14.34
N LYS A 123 12.51 14.07 14.57
CA LYS A 123 11.33 13.71 13.75
C LYS A 123 11.58 13.91 12.25
N GLN A 124 12.35 14.94 11.88
CA GLN A 124 12.74 15.21 10.50
C GLN A 124 13.71 14.17 9.94
N GLN A 125 14.72 13.77 10.72
CA GLN A 125 15.66 12.72 10.31
C GLN A 125 14.96 11.37 10.15
N VAL A 126 14.07 11.01 11.08
CA VAL A 126 13.26 9.80 10.98
C VAL A 126 12.38 9.85 9.72
N SER A 127 11.70 10.97 9.47
CA SER A 127 10.88 11.12 8.26
C SER A 127 11.70 11.00 6.98
N TYR A 128 12.90 11.58 6.93
CA TYR A 128 13.79 11.49 5.78
C TYR A 128 14.21 10.05 5.50
N LEU A 129 14.66 9.33 6.53
CA LEU A 129 15.09 7.93 6.42
C LEU A 129 13.93 6.99 6.09
N ALA A 130 12.76 7.22 6.69
CA ALA A 130 11.56 6.42 6.46
C ALA A 130 10.99 6.60 5.05
N ASN A 131 11.21 7.75 4.42
CA ASN A 131 10.72 8.04 3.06
C ASN A 131 11.66 7.55 1.96
N SER A 132 12.73 6.81 2.28
CA SER A 132 13.68 6.28 1.30
C SER A 132 13.04 5.32 0.27
N CYS A 133 12.01 4.57 0.65
CA CYS A 133 11.27 3.68 -0.26
C CYS A 133 10.05 4.36 -0.91
N ARG A 134 9.98 5.69 -0.89
CA ARG A 134 8.89 6.41 -1.55
C ARG A 134 8.86 6.12 -3.04
N ASP A 135 10.03 6.16 -3.67
CA ASP A 135 10.20 5.93 -5.10
C ASP A 135 9.78 4.49 -5.46
N ASP A 136 10.07 3.50 -4.61
CA ASP A 136 9.65 2.11 -4.82
C ASP A 136 8.12 1.97 -4.87
N VAL A 137 7.42 2.66 -3.96
CA VAL A 137 5.95 2.62 -3.89
C VAL A 137 5.33 3.39 -5.06
N GLU A 138 5.87 4.56 -5.40
CA GLU A 138 5.42 5.35 -6.55
C GLU A 138 5.63 4.56 -7.86
N GLN A 139 6.81 3.96 -8.06
CA GLN A 139 7.09 3.11 -9.20
C GLN A 139 6.15 1.89 -9.25
N TRP A 140 5.87 1.27 -8.10
CA TRP A 140 4.94 0.16 -8.03
C TRP A 140 3.49 0.58 -8.35
N LEU A 141 3.06 1.76 -7.91
CA LEU A 141 1.75 2.33 -8.25
C LEU A 141 1.66 2.73 -9.74
N CYS A 142 2.78 3.04 -10.39
CA CYS A 142 2.83 3.37 -11.82
C CYS A 142 3.19 2.17 -12.73
N ARG A 143 3.35 0.95 -12.18
CA ARG A 143 3.74 -0.24 -12.94
C ARG A 143 2.75 -0.59 -14.07
N GLY A 144 3.23 -1.30 -15.09
CA GLY A 144 2.36 -1.91 -16.10
C GLY A 144 1.40 -2.95 -15.47
N LEU A 145 0.19 -3.01 -16.00
CA LEU A 145 -0.91 -3.86 -15.53
C LEU A 145 -1.25 -4.97 -16.54
N SER A 146 -1.99 -5.97 -16.11
CA SER A 146 -2.52 -7.02 -16.99
C SER A 146 -3.50 -6.42 -18.00
N SER A 147 -3.58 -7.02 -19.19
CA SER A 147 -4.53 -6.57 -20.21
C SER A 147 -5.99 -6.85 -19.86
N HIS A 148 -6.26 -7.82 -18.98
CA HIS A 148 -7.61 -8.24 -18.66
C HIS A 148 -7.78 -8.52 -17.16
N TYR A 149 -8.90 -8.06 -16.60
CA TYR A 149 -9.34 -8.31 -15.22
C TYR A 149 -10.78 -8.81 -15.17
N LEU A 150 -11.02 -9.91 -14.44
CA LEU A 150 -12.37 -10.48 -14.26
C LEU A 150 -13.26 -9.57 -13.42
N ALA A 151 -12.70 -8.92 -12.41
CA ALA A 151 -13.47 -8.01 -11.57
C ALA A 151 -12.57 -6.91 -11.02
N VAL A 152 -13.09 -5.69 -10.92
CA VAL A 152 -12.41 -4.54 -10.33
C VAL A 152 -13.27 -3.93 -9.24
N TYR A 153 -12.75 -3.88 -8.02
CA TYR A 153 -13.41 -3.27 -6.86
C TYR A 153 -12.87 -1.86 -6.65
N ILE A 154 -13.78 -0.90 -6.50
CA ILE A 154 -13.47 0.49 -6.17
C ILE A 154 -14.10 0.79 -4.81
N ASP A 155 -13.28 1.11 -3.83
CA ASP A 155 -13.74 1.42 -2.47
C ASP A 155 -12.98 2.59 -1.87
N ALA A 156 -13.65 3.31 -0.97
CA ALA A 156 -13.14 4.53 -0.37
C ALA A 156 -12.85 4.35 1.12
N THR A 157 -11.67 4.81 1.56
CA THR A 157 -11.39 5.01 2.98
C THR A 157 -11.20 6.49 3.27
N PHE A 158 -11.94 7.00 4.25
CA PHE A 158 -11.84 8.40 4.66
C PHE A 158 -10.75 8.60 5.71
N ILE A 159 -9.81 9.50 5.44
CA ILE A 159 -8.64 9.76 6.30
C ILE A 159 -8.52 11.26 6.57
N SER A 160 -8.32 11.61 7.84
CA SER A 160 -8.04 12.98 8.26
C SER A 160 -6.69 13.44 7.71
N THR A 161 -6.72 14.39 6.78
CA THR A 161 -5.57 14.89 6.03
C THR A 161 -5.45 16.40 6.21
N ARG A 162 -4.24 16.89 6.45
CA ARG A 162 -3.95 18.32 6.53
C ARG A 162 -3.80 18.89 5.13
N ARG A 163 -4.55 19.96 4.85
CA ARG A 163 -4.30 20.89 3.73
C ARG A 163 -4.15 22.28 4.29
N ASP A 164 -3.02 22.91 3.97
CA ASP A 164 -2.67 24.24 4.47
C ASP A 164 -2.81 24.34 6.00
N ARG A 165 -3.81 25.10 6.48
CA ARG A 165 -4.07 25.33 7.91
C ARG A 165 -5.28 24.55 8.44
N GLN A 166 -5.88 23.66 7.66
CA GLN A 166 -7.07 22.91 8.05
C GLN A 166 -6.86 21.40 7.95
N VAL A 167 -7.51 20.65 8.85
CA VAL A 167 -7.63 19.19 8.76
C VAL A 167 -9.01 18.90 8.19
N SER A 168 -9.05 18.22 7.05
CA SER A 168 -10.30 17.76 6.44
C SER A 168 -10.30 16.24 6.34
N LYS A 169 -11.49 15.64 6.31
CA LYS A 169 -11.65 14.20 6.17
C LYS A 169 -11.81 13.89 4.67
N GLU A 170 -10.73 13.44 4.05
CA GLU A 170 -10.65 13.23 2.59
C GLU A 170 -10.87 11.76 2.22
N ALA A 171 -11.45 11.51 1.05
CA ALA A 171 -11.61 10.17 0.52
C ALA A 171 -10.34 9.71 -0.23
N TYR A 172 -9.90 8.49 0.09
CA TYR A 172 -8.84 7.78 -0.62
C TYR A 172 -9.44 6.53 -1.23
N TYR A 173 -9.43 6.46 -2.55
CA TYR A 173 -10.01 5.38 -3.32
C TYR A 173 -8.95 4.33 -3.63
N THR A 174 -9.29 3.07 -3.42
CA THR A 174 -8.47 1.92 -3.75
C THR A 174 -9.14 1.14 -4.85
N ILE A 175 -8.40 0.90 -5.93
CA ILE A 175 -8.84 0.08 -7.06
C ILE A 175 -8.15 -1.29 -6.94
N LEU A 176 -8.93 -2.34 -6.70
CA LEU A 176 -8.45 -3.72 -6.51
C LEU A 176 -8.93 -4.59 -7.68
N GLY A 177 -8.01 -5.15 -8.45
CA GLY A 177 -8.30 -6.04 -9.56
C GLY A 177 -8.21 -7.52 -9.20
N VAL A 178 -9.02 -8.34 -9.86
CA VAL A 178 -8.97 -9.80 -9.86
C VAL A 178 -8.51 -10.26 -11.23
N LEU A 179 -7.38 -10.97 -11.26
CA LEU A 179 -6.81 -11.53 -12.48
C LEU A 179 -7.56 -12.78 -12.92
N GLU A 180 -7.36 -13.19 -14.17
CA GLU A 180 -7.95 -14.40 -14.76
C GLU A 180 -7.66 -15.66 -13.93
N ASP A 181 -6.47 -15.73 -13.35
CA ASP A 181 -6.06 -16.87 -12.53
C ASP A 181 -6.66 -16.86 -11.11
N GLY A 182 -7.49 -15.86 -10.79
CA GLY A 182 -8.15 -15.65 -9.50
C GLY A 182 -7.24 -15.06 -8.42
N SER A 183 -5.99 -14.72 -8.73
CA SER A 183 -5.16 -13.87 -7.88
C SER A 183 -5.62 -12.42 -7.95
N ARG A 184 -5.11 -11.58 -7.05
CA ARG A 184 -5.57 -10.20 -6.91
C ARG A 184 -4.39 -9.26 -6.83
N GLU A 185 -4.64 -8.01 -7.16
CA GLU A 185 -3.66 -6.95 -6.98
C GLU A 185 -4.34 -5.59 -6.87
N VAL A 186 -3.76 -4.71 -6.07
CA VAL A 186 -4.20 -3.32 -6.05
C VAL A 186 -3.60 -2.60 -7.25
N LEU A 187 -4.47 -2.02 -8.08
CA LEU A 187 -4.13 -1.34 -9.32
C LEU A 187 -3.72 0.11 -9.04
N SER A 188 -4.47 0.81 -8.20
CA SER A 188 -4.24 2.21 -7.86
C SER A 188 -4.74 2.57 -6.46
N VAL A 189 -4.13 3.60 -5.87
CA VAL A 189 -4.57 4.26 -4.65
C VAL A 189 -4.53 5.76 -4.88
N VAL A 190 -5.68 6.41 -4.92
CA VAL A 190 -5.81 7.82 -5.33
C VAL A 190 -6.58 8.64 -4.31
N ASN A 191 -6.28 9.94 -4.26
CA ASN A 191 -6.94 10.89 -3.37
C ASN A 191 -7.85 11.79 -4.20
N HIS A 192 -9.15 11.73 -3.91
CA HIS A 192 -10.16 12.62 -4.50
C HIS A 192 -10.95 13.25 -3.34
N PRO A 193 -10.60 14.48 -2.92
CA PRO A 193 -11.22 15.13 -1.76
C PRO A 193 -12.71 15.40 -1.92
N THR A 194 -13.15 15.60 -3.16
CA THR A 194 -14.54 15.87 -3.55
C THR A 194 -14.97 14.85 -4.60
N GLU A 195 -16.13 14.24 -4.40
CA GLU A 195 -16.70 13.27 -5.33
C GLU A 195 -17.10 13.98 -6.63
N GLY A 196 -16.38 13.72 -7.73
CA GLY A 196 -16.68 14.27 -9.05
C GLY A 196 -16.56 13.20 -10.14
N ALA A 197 -17.50 13.19 -11.10
CA ALA A 197 -17.49 12.26 -12.23
C ALA A 197 -16.26 12.42 -13.14
N LEU A 198 -15.68 13.63 -13.21
CA LEU A 198 -14.47 13.93 -13.98
C LEU A 198 -13.27 13.14 -13.46
N CYS A 199 -13.13 13.02 -12.13
CA CYS A 199 -12.03 12.28 -11.51
C CYS A 199 -11.99 10.82 -11.94
N TRP A 200 -13.15 10.16 -12.08
CA TRP A 200 -13.22 8.73 -12.42
C TRP A 200 -12.77 8.43 -13.84
N LYS A 201 -13.02 9.35 -14.77
CA LYS A 201 -12.57 9.17 -16.15
C LYS A 201 -11.06 9.12 -16.23
N ASP A 202 -10.38 10.09 -15.62
CA ASP A 202 -8.92 10.18 -15.62
C ASP A 202 -8.26 8.96 -14.97
N GLU A 203 -8.84 8.46 -13.88
CA GLU A 203 -8.33 7.25 -13.21
C GLU A 203 -8.49 6.00 -14.07
N LEU A 204 -9.63 5.84 -14.76
CA LEU A 204 -9.87 4.68 -15.62
C LEU A 204 -9.03 4.76 -16.90
N ASP A 205 -8.81 5.96 -17.45
CA ASP A 205 -7.91 6.16 -18.60
C ASP A 205 -6.45 5.89 -18.19
N THR A 206 -6.04 6.26 -16.97
CA THR A 206 -4.71 5.90 -16.42
C THR A 206 -4.52 4.37 -16.35
N LEU A 207 -5.57 3.60 -16.03
CA LEU A 207 -5.49 2.13 -16.07
C LEU A 207 -5.24 1.62 -17.50
N LYS A 208 -5.88 2.23 -18.52
CA LYS A 208 -5.66 1.86 -19.92
C LYS A 208 -4.25 2.15 -20.38
N GLU A 209 -3.73 3.34 -20.07
CA GLU A 209 -2.35 3.73 -20.40
C GLU A 209 -1.33 2.76 -19.79
N ARG A 210 -1.65 2.21 -18.62
CA ARG A 210 -0.83 1.20 -17.94
C ARG A 210 -1.03 -0.22 -18.47
N GLY A 211 -1.91 -0.43 -19.43
CA GLY A 211 -2.04 -1.69 -20.18
C GLY A 211 -3.40 -2.39 -20.07
N VAL A 212 -4.34 -1.91 -19.25
CA VAL A 212 -5.66 -2.55 -19.09
C VAL A 212 -6.50 -2.32 -20.33
N LYS A 213 -6.94 -3.42 -20.97
CA LYS A 213 -7.77 -3.37 -22.17
C LYS A 213 -9.22 -3.73 -21.89
N GLU A 214 -9.44 -4.70 -21.00
CA GLU A 214 -10.76 -5.28 -20.77
C GLU A 214 -10.99 -5.53 -19.27
N ILE A 215 -12.21 -5.24 -18.82
CA ILE A 215 -12.70 -5.52 -17.48
C ILE A 215 -14.10 -6.12 -17.62
N ASP A 216 -14.37 -7.27 -17.01
CA ASP A 216 -15.70 -7.91 -17.11
C ASP A 216 -16.72 -7.27 -16.17
N LEU A 217 -16.32 -7.00 -14.92
CA LEU A 217 -17.20 -6.47 -13.90
C LEU A 217 -16.51 -5.39 -13.07
N VAL A 218 -17.10 -4.20 -12.99
CA VAL A 218 -16.69 -3.15 -12.05
C VAL A 218 -17.66 -3.12 -10.87
N ILE A 219 -17.13 -3.25 -9.65
CA ILE A 219 -17.87 -3.18 -8.40
C ILE A 219 -17.50 -1.88 -7.69
N SER A 220 -18.46 -1.00 -7.45
CA SER A 220 -18.23 0.25 -6.73
C SER A 220 -19.35 0.55 -5.73
N ASP A 221 -19.15 1.52 -4.85
CA ASP A 221 -20.30 2.16 -4.20
C ASP A 221 -21.16 2.91 -5.24
N ALA A 222 -22.38 3.31 -4.88
CA ALA A 222 -23.33 4.03 -5.73
C ALA A 222 -22.94 5.51 -5.91
N LEU A 223 -21.66 5.75 -6.20
CA LEU A 223 -21.06 7.07 -6.40
C LEU A 223 -21.70 7.78 -7.60
N THR A 224 -21.74 9.11 -7.53
CA THR A 224 -22.34 9.91 -8.59
C THR A 224 -21.47 9.88 -9.84
N GLY A 225 -22.04 9.43 -10.97
CA GLY A 225 -21.38 9.46 -12.28
C GLY A 225 -20.33 8.38 -12.55
N ILE A 226 -20.10 7.45 -11.61
CA ILE A 226 -19.13 6.36 -11.81
C ILE A 226 -19.56 5.40 -12.93
N GLU A 227 -20.85 5.11 -13.05
CA GLU A 227 -21.41 4.25 -14.10
C GLU A 227 -21.10 4.81 -15.49
N ASN A 228 -21.27 6.12 -15.67
CA ASN A 228 -20.99 6.81 -16.92
C ASN A 228 -19.49 6.79 -17.25
N ALA A 229 -18.63 7.00 -16.24
CA ALA A 229 -17.18 6.95 -16.42
C ALA A 229 -16.72 5.52 -16.79
N VAL A 230 -17.26 4.50 -16.14
CA VAL A 230 -16.99 3.08 -16.45
C VAL A 230 -17.46 2.75 -17.85
N CYS A 231 -18.68 3.11 -18.24
CA CYS A 231 -19.21 2.86 -19.57
C CYS A 231 -18.39 3.56 -20.67
N ALA A 232 -17.93 4.79 -20.42
CA ALA A 232 -17.07 5.51 -21.36
C ALA A 232 -15.66 4.89 -21.47
N ALA A 233 -15.10 4.41 -20.36
CA ALA A 233 -13.76 3.84 -20.35
C ALA A 233 -13.74 2.39 -20.84
N PHE A 234 -14.62 1.54 -20.32
CA PHE A 234 -14.71 0.11 -20.60
C PHE A 234 -16.16 -0.24 -20.98
N PRO A 235 -16.58 0.00 -22.23
CA PRO A 235 -17.98 -0.16 -22.65
C PRO A 235 -18.56 -1.57 -22.46
N CYS A 236 -17.71 -2.60 -22.53
CA CYS A 236 -18.11 -3.99 -22.34
C CYS A 236 -18.18 -4.41 -20.86
N ALA A 237 -17.73 -3.56 -19.93
CA ALA A 237 -17.72 -3.90 -18.51
C ALA A 237 -19.14 -3.79 -17.94
N ALA A 238 -19.60 -4.86 -17.31
CA ALA A 238 -20.79 -4.81 -16.47
C ALA A 238 -20.49 -3.97 -15.22
N HIS A 239 -21.53 -3.32 -14.67
CA HIS A 239 -21.41 -2.53 -13.45
C HIS A 239 -22.25 -3.11 -12.32
N GLN A 240 -21.66 -3.20 -11.13
CA GLN A 240 -22.30 -3.68 -9.92
C GLN A 240 -22.13 -2.65 -8.80
N PHE A 241 -23.22 -2.32 -8.12
CA PHE A 241 -23.15 -1.56 -6.88
C PHE A 241 -22.89 -2.44 -5.66
N CYS A 242 -22.13 -1.90 -4.70
CA CYS A 242 -21.73 -2.64 -3.52
C CYS A 242 -22.92 -2.92 -2.59
N VAL A 243 -23.30 -4.20 -2.48
CA VAL A 243 -24.38 -4.69 -1.60
C VAL A 243 -24.08 -4.41 -0.12
N ALA A 244 -22.82 -4.51 0.31
CA ALA A 244 -22.44 -4.22 1.69
C ALA A 244 -22.69 -2.75 2.06
N HIS A 245 -22.39 -1.82 1.15
CA HIS A 245 -22.68 -0.39 1.34
C HIS A 245 -24.19 -0.11 1.37
N LEU A 246 -24.96 -0.72 0.45
CA LEU A 246 -26.42 -0.64 0.46
C LEU A 246 -27.01 -1.12 1.79
N LYS A 247 -26.63 -2.31 2.26
CA LYS A 247 -27.12 -2.88 3.52
C LYS A 247 -26.87 -1.93 4.69
N ARG A 248 -25.66 -1.38 4.78
CA ARG A 248 -25.31 -0.39 5.81
C ARG A 248 -26.14 0.89 5.67
N GLN A 249 -26.35 1.40 4.46
CA GLN A 249 -27.13 2.61 4.21
C GLN A 249 -28.61 2.43 4.58
N VAL A 250 -29.23 1.32 4.18
CA VAL A 250 -30.61 0.97 4.53
C VAL A 250 -30.76 0.87 6.05
N ILE A 251 -29.89 0.09 6.73
CA ILE A 251 -29.95 -0.09 8.19
C ILE A 251 -29.73 1.22 8.95
N ASN A 252 -28.88 2.12 8.46
CA ASN A 252 -28.65 3.42 9.10
C ASN A 252 -29.81 4.41 8.89
N SER A 253 -30.66 4.18 7.89
CA SER A 253 -31.80 5.05 7.58
C SER A 253 -33.09 4.73 8.36
N VAL A 254 -33.08 3.66 9.17
CA VAL A 254 -34.25 3.14 9.87
C VAL A 254 -34.10 3.20 11.39
N ALA A 255 -35.23 3.19 12.08
CA ALA A 255 -35.27 3.25 13.54
C ALA A 255 -34.65 2.00 14.18
N HIS A 256 -34.00 2.16 15.34
CA HIS A 256 -33.30 1.06 16.04
C HIS A 256 -34.19 -0.18 16.28
N LYS A 257 -35.47 0.04 16.58
CA LYS A 257 -36.47 -1.03 16.81
C LYS A 257 -36.65 -1.96 15.60
N ASP A 258 -36.58 -1.41 14.39
CA ASP A 258 -36.87 -2.14 13.15
C ASP A 258 -35.61 -2.71 12.49
N LYS A 259 -34.41 -2.30 12.93
CA LYS A 259 -33.12 -2.77 12.38
C LYS A 259 -33.00 -4.30 12.32
N PRO A 260 -33.37 -5.09 13.36
CA PRO A 260 -33.24 -6.54 13.29
C PRO A 260 -34.12 -7.18 12.21
N SER A 261 -35.39 -6.77 12.12
CA SER A 261 -36.34 -7.29 11.11
C SER A 261 -35.87 -6.94 9.70
N ILE A 262 -35.50 -5.67 9.49
CA ILE A 262 -35.05 -5.18 8.19
C ILE A 262 -33.73 -5.84 7.78
N ALA A 263 -32.79 -6.04 8.70
CA ALA A 263 -31.52 -6.71 8.40
C ALA A 263 -31.71 -8.19 8.02
N SER A 264 -32.67 -8.89 8.64
CA SER A 264 -33.01 -10.28 8.28
C SER A 264 -33.61 -10.35 6.88
N GLU A 265 -34.68 -9.59 6.62
CA GLU A 265 -35.36 -9.55 5.32
C GLU A 265 -34.39 -9.14 4.20
N LEU A 266 -33.58 -8.10 4.43
CA LEU A 266 -32.59 -7.64 3.47
C LEU A 266 -31.48 -8.68 3.25
N SER A 267 -31.15 -9.50 4.25
CA SER A 267 -30.19 -10.59 4.05
C SER A 267 -30.76 -11.70 3.17
N GLU A 268 -32.04 -12.03 3.30
CA GLU A 268 -32.75 -13.00 2.47
C GLU A 268 -32.80 -12.56 1.00
N VAL A 269 -33.15 -11.29 0.74
CA VAL A 269 -33.19 -10.73 -0.62
C VAL A 269 -31.87 -10.89 -1.39
N PHE A 270 -30.73 -10.81 -0.70
CA PHE A 270 -29.40 -10.92 -1.32
C PHE A 270 -28.77 -12.32 -1.22
N ARG A 271 -29.34 -13.27 -0.46
CA ARG A 271 -28.79 -14.64 -0.27
C ARG A 271 -29.30 -15.62 -1.33
N MET A 272 -29.80 -15.14 -2.47
CA MET A 272 -30.48 -15.92 -3.52
C MET A 272 -29.56 -16.90 -4.30
N GLU A 273 -28.53 -17.48 -3.67
CA GLU A 273 -27.52 -18.35 -4.30
C GLU A 273 -28.13 -19.65 -4.88
N ASP A 274 -29.27 -20.10 -4.34
CA ASP A 274 -29.95 -21.33 -4.76
C ASP A 274 -30.97 -21.11 -5.90
N ASN A 275 -31.30 -19.87 -6.24
CA ASN A 275 -32.31 -19.56 -7.26
C ASN A 275 -31.68 -19.46 -8.66
N SER A 276 -32.45 -19.75 -9.70
CA SER A 276 -32.04 -19.63 -11.11
C SER A 276 -32.39 -18.27 -11.73
N GLY A 277 -32.71 -17.27 -10.90
CA GLY A 277 -33.08 -15.93 -11.34
C GLY A 277 -31.88 -15.12 -11.78
N ASP A 278 -32.12 -14.18 -12.69
CA ASP A 278 -31.17 -13.18 -13.17
C ASP A 278 -31.23 -11.91 -12.29
N SER A 279 -30.45 -10.89 -12.68
CA SER A 279 -30.41 -9.59 -11.98
C SER A 279 -31.77 -8.90 -11.91
N LEU A 280 -32.62 -9.02 -12.95
CA LEU A 280 -33.96 -8.45 -12.97
C LEU A 280 -34.85 -9.09 -11.90
N TRP A 281 -34.85 -10.43 -11.84
CA TRP A 281 -35.60 -11.16 -10.82
C TRP A 281 -35.18 -10.76 -9.40
N GLY A 282 -33.86 -10.65 -9.15
CA GLY A 282 -33.34 -10.16 -7.87
C GLY A 282 -33.84 -8.76 -7.51
N TYR A 283 -33.87 -7.86 -8.50
CA TYR A 283 -34.35 -6.50 -8.33
C TYR A 283 -35.86 -6.43 -8.03
N GLU A 284 -36.69 -7.25 -8.67
CA GLU A 284 -38.14 -7.30 -8.39
C GLU A 284 -38.46 -7.75 -6.94
N HIS A 285 -37.70 -8.72 -6.42
CA HIS A 285 -37.80 -9.12 -5.02
C HIS A 285 -37.39 -7.97 -4.08
N PHE A 286 -36.37 -7.22 -4.45
CA PHE A 286 -35.97 -6.04 -3.69
C PHE A 286 -37.03 -4.93 -3.74
N LEU A 287 -37.71 -4.73 -4.87
CA LEU A 287 -38.85 -3.80 -4.98
C LEU A 287 -40.00 -4.21 -4.07
N THR A 288 -40.25 -5.51 -3.89
CA THR A 288 -41.25 -6.04 -2.95
C THR A 288 -40.87 -5.68 -1.50
N PHE A 289 -39.60 -5.87 -1.14
CA PHE A 289 -39.06 -5.43 0.15
C PHE A 289 -39.22 -3.90 0.34
N VAL A 290 -38.86 -3.10 -0.66
CA VAL A 290 -39.01 -1.63 -0.60
C VAL A 290 -40.48 -1.24 -0.44
N GLY A 291 -41.40 -1.86 -1.18
CA GLY A 291 -42.85 -1.59 -1.11
C GLY A 291 -43.45 -1.85 0.28
N ARG A 292 -42.93 -2.84 1.00
CA ARG A 292 -43.35 -3.14 2.38
C ARG A 292 -42.97 -2.04 3.37
N TRP A 293 -41.79 -1.44 3.20
CA TRP A 293 -41.21 -0.50 4.17
C TRP A 293 -41.34 0.97 3.76
N GLU A 294 -41.62 1.29 2.49
CA GLU A 294 -41.61 2.66 1.97
C GLU A 294 -42.66 3.59 2.59
N LYS A 295 -43.77 3.04 3.12
CA LYS A 295 -44.78 3.84 3.82
C LYS A 295 -44.26 4.37 5.15
N LYS A 296 -43.47 3.55 5.88
CA LYS A 296 -42.87 3.90 7.17
C LYS A 296 -41.55 4.67 6.99
N TYR A 297 -40.78 4.31 5.96
CA TYR A 297 -39.49 4.91 5.63
C TYR A 297 -39.49 5.39 4.17
N PRO A 298 -40.00 6.61 3.89
CA PRO A 298 -40.08 7.16 2.54
C PRO A 298 -38.73 7.28 1.82
N THR A 299 -37.62 7.36 2.58
CA THR A 299 -36.25 7.37 2.07
C THR A 299 -35.90 6.13 1.24
N LEU A 300 -36.59 5.01 1.45
CA LEU A 300 -36.38 3.77 0.68
C LEU A 300 -36.91 3.86 -0.75
N LYS A 301 -37.82 4.79 -1.06
CA LYS A 301 -38.39 4.96 -2.41
C LYS A 301 -37.34 5.19 -3.49
N LYS A 302 -36.22 5.83 -3.14
CA LYS A 302 -35.12 6.10 -4.07
C LYS A 302 -34.53 4.84 -4.70
N TYR A 303 -34.66 3.69 -4.02
CA TYR A 303 -34.16 2.41 -4.51
C TYR A 303 -35.02 1.80 -5.62
N LYS A 304 -36.19 2.38 -5.92
CA LYS A 304 -37.02 2.04 -7.08
C LYS A 304 -36.52 2.60 -8.41
N ALA A 305 -35.48 3.46 -8.39
CA ALA A 305 -34.89 3.95 -9.64
C ALA A 305 -34.13 2.83 -10.35
N GLU A 306 -34.23 2.77 -11.69
CA GLU A 306 -33.69 1.68 -12.52
C GLU A 306 -32.20 1.41 -12.31
N ARG A 307 -31.38 2.44 -12.06
CA ARG A 307 -29.95 2.28 -11.77
C ARG A 307 -29.67 1.29 -10.62
N ASN A 308 -30.58 1.15 -9.67
CA ASN A 308 -30.41 0.25 -8.53
C ASN A 308 -30.54 -1.23 -8.91
N MET A 309 -30.93 -1.56 -10.14
CA MET A 309 -30.79 -2.91 -10.69
C MET A 309 -29.33 -3.38 -10.64
N ALA A 310 -28.37 -2.45 -10.73
CA ALA A 310 -26.94 -2.74 -10.61
C ALA A 310 -26.54 -3.33 -9.25
N TYR A 311 -27.40 -3.34 -8.22
CA TYR A 311 -27.13 -4.10 -6.99
C TYR A 311 -27.24 -5.63 -7.19
N PHE A 312 -27.80 -6.08 -8.31
CA PHE A 312 -28.09 -7.49 -8.58
C PHE A 312 -27.33 -8.05 -9.80
N THR A 313 -26.50 -7.25 -10.49
CA THR A 313 -25.70 -7.67 -11.65
C THR A 313 -24.87 -8.94 -11.39
N TYR A 314 -24.41 -9.14 -10.14
CA TYR A 314 -23.68 -10.34 -9.75
C TYR A 314 -24.46 -11.64 -9.99
N MET A 315 -25.79 -11.60 -10.05
CA MET A 315 -26.64 -12.77 -10.31
C MET A 315 -26.50 -13.29 -11.75
N ASP A 316 -26.05 -12.44 -12.67
CA ASP A 316 -25.79 -12.80 -14.07
C ASP A 316 -24.44 -13.54 -14.25
N PHE A 317 -23.66 -13.65 -13.17
CA PHE A 317 -22.37 -14.35 -13.13
C PHE A 317 -22.49 -15.74 -12.49
N PRO A 318 -21.52 -16.65 -12.72
CA PRO A 318 -21.59 -18.02 -12.20
C PRO A 318 -21.86 -18.07 -10.69
N LYS A 319 -22.71 -19.00 -10.26
CA LYS A 319 -23.13 -19.13 -8.84
C LYS A 319 -21.95 -19.22 -7.87
N GLU A 320 -20.86 -19.86 -8.30
CA GLU A 320 -19.65 -20.03 -7.50
C GLU A 320 -18.99 -18.71 -7.12
N VAL A 321 -19.09 -17.67 -7.96
CA VAL A 321 -18.41 -16.38 -7.78
C VAL A 321 -19.30 -15.32 -7.13
N GLN A 322 -20.62 -15.50 -7.16
CA GLN A 322 -21.60 -14.53 -6.62
C GLN A 322 -21.26 -14.09 -5.19
N ARG A 323 -20.96 -15.04 -4.31
CA ARG A 323 -20.57 -14.77 -2.92
C ARG A 323 -19.30 -13.94 -2.79
N CYS A 324 -18.34 -14.15 -3.68
CA CYS A 324 -17.11 -13.34 -3.72
C CYS A 324 -17.40 -11.90 -4.14
N ILE A 325 -18.36 -11.69 -5.04
CA ILE A 325 -18.76 -10.37 -5.53
C ILE A 325 -19.49 -9.58 -4.45
N TYR A 326 -20.60 -10.10 -3.90
CA TYR A 326 -21.49 -9.30 -3.05
C TYR A 326 -20.98 -9.09 -1.60
N THR A 327 -20.10 -9.97 -1.08
CA THR A 327 -19.64 -9.87 0.33
C THR A 327 -18.48 -8.89 0.53
N THR A 328 -17.71 -8.55 -0.51
CA THR A 328 -16.58 -7.59 -0.46
C THR A 328 -15.57 -7.80 0.70
N ASN A 329 -15.48 -9.00 1.28
CA ASN A 329 -14.69 -9.29 2.48
C ASN A 329 -13.19 -8.94 2.36
N TRP A 330 -12.63 -9.07 1.15
CA TRP A 330 -11.24 -8.78 0.84
C TRP A 330 -10.84 -7.31 0.92
N ILE A 331 -11.66 -6.41 0.40
CA ILE A 331 -11.41 -4.97 0.39
C ILE A 331 -11.72 -4.39 1.76
N GLU A 332 -12.72 -4.91 2.47
CA GLU A 332 -12.93 -4.59 3.89
C GLU A 332 -11.74 -5.02 4.77
N ARG A 333 -11.12 -6.18 4.47
CA ARG A 333 -9.88 -6.60 5.15
C ARG A 333 -8.71 -5.67 4.82
N LEU A 334 -8.59 -5.21 3.58
CA LEU A 334 -7.57 -4.23 3.18
C LEU A 334 -7.76 -2.90 3.91
N ASN A 335 -8.98 -2.36 3.94
CA ASN A 335 -9.31 -1.14 4.66
C ASN A 335 -9.02 -1.24 6.16
N ARG A 336 -9.23 -2.42 6.77
CA ARG A 336 -8.83 -2.64 8.17
C ARG A 336 -7.32 -2.54 8.37
N LYS A 337 -6.53 -3.06 7.42
CA LYS A 337 -5.06 -2.93 7.45
C LYS A 337 -4.63 -1.48 7.24
N TYR A 338 -5.23 -0.76 6.29
CA TYR A 338 -5.05 0.68 6.13
C TYR A 338 -5.34 1.47 7.40
N LYS A 339 -6.50 1.25 8.01
CA LYS A 339 -6.89 1.90 9.26
C LYS A 339 -5.92 1.56 10.40
N ARG A 340 -5.44 0.33 10.50
CA ARG A 340 -4.43 -0.06 11.51
C ARG A 340 -3.15 0.76 11.36
N THR A 341 -2.68 0.97 10.14
CA THR A 341 -1.49 1.79 9.87
C THR A 341 -1.76 3.27 10.17
N ILE A 342 -2.92 3.81 9.80
CA ILE A 342 -3.21 5.25 9.89
C ILE A 342 -3.66 5.71 11.28
N ASN A 343 -4.45 4.91 12.00
CA ASN A 343 -5.13 5.34 13.22
C ASN A 343 -4.19 5.81 14.34
N MET A 344 -2.93 5.37 14.36
CA MET A 344 -1.93 5.84 15.32
C MET A 344 -1.48 7.30 15.09
N ARG A 345 -1.75 7.89 13.92
CA ARG A 345 -1.22 9.21 13.52
C ARG A 345 -2.21 10.37 13.63
N THR A 346 -3.45 10.12 14.06
CA THR A 346 -4.57 11.09 14.19
C THR A 346 -4.91 11.87 12.91
N SER A 347 -4.01 12.72 12.42
CA SER A 347 -4.11 13.47 11.17
C SER A 347 -2.83 13.34 10.36
N MET A 348 -2.97 13.08 9.06
CA MET A 348 -1.85 12.90 8.14
C MET A 348 -1.36 14.25 7.60
N PRO A 349 -0.05 14.43 7.36
CA PRO A 349 0.53 15.73 7.00
C PRO A 349 0.23 16.15 5.55
N SER A 350 0.00 15.20 4.65
CA SER A 350 -0.33 15.46 3.24
C SER A 350 -0.97 14.24 2.58
N ALA A 351 -1.62 14.42 1.43
CA ALA A 351 -2.18 13.32 0.65
C ALA A 351 -1.11 12.32 0.18
N GLN A 352 0.06 12.81 -0.22
CA GLN A 352 1.19 11.97 -0.63
C GLN A 352 1.67 11.07 0.50
N ALA A 353 1.70 11.55 1.75
CA ALA A 353 2.07 10.73 2.89
C ALA A 353 1.04 9.61 3.15
N VAL A 354 -0.25 9.87 2.88
CA VAL A 354 -1.29 8.84 2.96
C VAL A 354 -1.12 7.82 1.85
N ILE A 355 -1.00 8.26 0.59
CA ILE A 355 -0.81 7.38 -0.56
C ILE A 355 0.41 6.49 -0.37
N LEU A 356 1.52 7.02 0.16
CA LEU A 356 2.71 6.23 0.48
C LEU A 356 2.40 5.09 1.45
N LEU A 357 1.70 5.36 2.55
CA LEU A 357 1.38 4.35 3.55
C LEU A 357 0.36 3.32 3.04
N LEU A 358 -0.70 3.79 2.37
CA LEU A 358 -1.71 2.91 1.78
C LEU A 358 -1.11 2.06 0.66
N GLY A 359 -0.30 2.65 -0.20
CA GLY A 359 0.44 1.98 -1.27
C GLY A 359 1.43 0.95 -0.73
N SER A 360 2.13 1.25 0.36
CA SER A 360 3.03 0.29 1.03
C SER A 360 2.27 -0.95 1.52
N VAL A 361 1.14 -0.74 2.20
CA VAL A 361 0.28 -1.84 2.65
C VAL A 361 -0.30 -2.61 1.45
N ALA A 362 -0.75 -1.91 0.42
CA ALA A 362 -1.28 -2.51 -0.80
C ALA A 362 -0.25 -3.38 -1.52
N MET A 363 0.99 -2.90 -1.61
CA MET A 363 2.11 -3.62 -2.21
C MET A 363 2.43 -4.89 -1.43
N GLU A 364 2.47 -4.81 -0.10
CA GLU A 364 2.69 -5.98 0.77
C GLU A 364 1.57 -7.02 0.61
N GLU A 365 0.30 -6.59 0.61
CA GLU A 365 -0.84 -7.50 0.42
C GLU A 365 -0.82 -8.18 -0.94
N THR A 366 -0.48 -7.42 -1.99
CA THR A 366 -0.32 -7.93 -3.36
C THR A 366 0.75 -9.02 -3.43
N LYS A 367 1.90 -8.81 -2.78
CA LYS A 367 3.00 -9.78 -2.72
C LYS A 367 2.69 -11.01 -1.86
N SER A 368 1.75 -10.91 -0.91
CA SER A 368 1.45 -11.95 0.08
C SER A 368 0.04 -12.54 -0.09
N ALA A 369 -0.96 -12.01 0.63
CA ALA A 369 -2.30 -12.56 0.74
C ALA A 369 -3.04 -12.66 -0.60
N TYR A 370 -2.78 -11.72 -1.50
CA TYR A 370 -3.48 -11.62 -2.79
C TYR A 370 -2.88 -12.50 -3.89
N LYS A 371 -1.65 -13.00 -3.70
CA LYS A 371 -1.09 -14.08 -4.51
C LYS A 371 -1.89 -15.39 -4.40
N ARG A 372 -2.62 -15.57 -3.28
CA ARG A 372 -3.52 -16.72 -3.12
C ARG A 372 -4.71 -16.59 -4.06
N LYS A 373 -4.78 -17.53 -5.01
CA LYS A 373 -5.86 -17.66 -6.00
C LYS A 373 -7.19 -18.03 -5.33
N ILE A 374 -8.26 -17.36 -5.76
CA ILE A 374 -9.63 -17.69 -5.38
C ILE A 374 -10.18 -18.67 -6.42
N TYR A 375 -10.37 -19.92 -6.03
CA TYR A 375 -10.73 -21.00 -6.95
C TYR A 375 -12.10 -20.81 -7.60
N GLN A 376 -13.01 -20.09 -6.94
CA GLN A 376 -14.34 -19.79 -7.43
C GLN A 376 -14.29 -19.09 -8.81
N PHE A 377 -13.32 -18.20 -9.03
CA PHE A 377 -13.15 -17.47 -10.28
C PHE A 377 -12.71 -18.35 -11.46
N LYS A 378 -12.30 -19.61 -11.23
CA LYS A 378 -12.04 -20.55 -12.35
C LYS A 378 -13.29 -20.88 -13.17
N SER A 379 -14.48 -20.75 -12.58
CA SER A 379 -15.75 -20.96 -13.27
C SER A 379 -16.07 -19.82 -14.25
N TRP A 380 -15.52 -18.62 -14.00
CA TRP A 380 -15.75 -17.40 -14.77
C TRP A 380 -15.26 -17.52 -16.22
N GLU A 381 -14.07 -18.10 -16.44
CA GLU A 381 -13.49 -18.29 -17.79
C GLU A 381 -14.30 -19.25 -18.67
N LYS A 382 -15.00 -20.23 -18.06
CA LYS A 382 -15.74 -21.25 -18.83
C LYS A 382 -16.93 -20.65 -19.57
N ILE A 383 -17.47 -19.53 -19.11
CA ILE A 383 -18.62 -18.87 -19.74
C ILE A 383 -18.19 -18.01 -20.93
N LYS A 384 -17.11 -17.23 -20.86
CA LYS A 384 -16.60 -16.46 -22.01
C LYS A 384 -16.29 -17.34 -23.22
N LYS A 385 -15.67 -18.51 -22.99
CA LYS A 385 -15.40 -19.49 -24.07
C LYS A 385 -16.66 -20.09 -24.69
N ASN A 386 -17.75 -20.20 -23.93
CA ASN A 386 -19.02 -20.73 -24.42
C ASN A 386 -19.90 -19.64 -25.08
N GLY A 387 -19.82 -18.38 -24.64
CA GLY A 387 -20.47 -17.23 -25.28
C GLY A 387 -19.89 -16.94 -26.66
N ASN A 388 -18.57 -16.80 -26.76
CA ASN A 388 -17.88 -16.57 -28.05
C ASN A 388 -18.02 -17.73 -29.07
N ASN A 389 -18.38 -18.94 -28.61
CA ASN A 389 -18.66 -20.08 -29.50
C ASN A 389 -20.12 -20.17 -29.94
N LYS A 390 -21.04 -19.47 -29.27
CA LYS A 390 -22.43 -19.33 -29.74
C LYS A 390 -22.51 -18.28 -30.83
N ASP A 391 -21.86 -17.13 -30.65
CA ASP A 391 -21.85 -16.06 -31.66
C ASP A 391 -21.17 -16.49 -32.97
N LYS A 392 -20.21 -17.43 -32.93
CA LYS A 392 -19.56 -18.01 -34.13
C LYS A 392 -20.33 -19.15 -34.80
N ARG A 393 -21.47 -19.56 -34.26
CA ARG A 393 -22.35 -20.58 -34.87
C ARG A 393 -23.59 -19.98 -35.51
N GLU A 394 -23.75 -18.66 -35.40
CA GLU A 394 -24.84 -17.88 -36.00
C GLU A 394 -24.35 -16.97 -37.16
N GLU A 395 -23.05 -17.05 -37.50
CA GLU A 395 -22.47 -16.64 -38.80
C GLU A 395 -22.17 -17.88 -39.64
#